data_AF-A0A1Z4I822-F1
#
_entry.id   AF-A0A1Z4I822-F1
#
_cell.length_a   1.000
_cell.length_b   1.000
_cell.length_c   1.000
_cell.angle_alpha   90.00
_cell.angle_beta   90.00
_cell.angle_gamma   90.00
#
_symmetry.space_group_name_H-M   'P 1'
#
loop_
_entity.id
_entity.type
_entity.pdbx_description
1 polymer ?
#
loop_
_entity_poly.entity_id
_entity_poly.type
_entity_poly.pdbx_seq_one_letter_code
_entity_poly.pdbx_strand_id
1 'polypeptide(L)' 'MSRPPAIENQKRKPYPSDLSDAEWLILQPLLQKPKGFGHTVEVNLQEIINAIF' A
#
# COMPACT_ATOMS: atom_id res chain seq x y z
N MET A 1 7.31 -17.80 15.30
CA MET A 1 7.07 -17.10 14.02
C MET A 1 6.05 -16.02 14.30
N SER A 2 6.50 -14.78 14.49
CA SER A 2 5.60 -13.67 14.84
C SER A 2 4.98 -13.12 13.56
N ARG A 3 3.67 -13.31 13.42
CA ARG A 3 2.86 -12.64 12.39
C ARG A 3 3.11 -11.13 12.51
N PRO A 4 3.34 -10.39 11.40
CA PRO A 4 3.42 -8.94 11.49
C PRO A 4 2.13 -8.42 12.14
N PRO A 5 2.22 -7.37 12.98
CA PRO A 5 1.02 -6.75 13.51
C PRO A 5 0.14 -6.33 12.34
N ALA A 6 -1.16 -6.64 12.42
CA ALA A 6 -2.11 -6.04 11.51
C ALA A 6 -1.97 -4.53 11.67
N ILE A 7 -1.48 -3.84 10.63
CA ILE A 7 -1.35 -2.39 10.63
C ILE A 7 -2.78 -1.84 10.61
N GLU A 8 -3.38 -1.70 11.78
CA GLU A 8 -4.63 -1.00 11.94
C GLU A 8 -4.32 0.49 11.81
N ASN A 9 -4.65 1.05 10.64
CA ASN A 9 -4.53 2.47 10.36
C ASN A 9 -5.37 3.25 11.39
N GLN A 10 -4.72 3.75 12.43
CA GLN A 10 -5.30 4.75 13.34
C GLN A 10 -5.86 5.87 12.47
N LYS A 11 -7.21 6.00 12.41
CA LYS A 11 -8.00 6.97 11.63
C LYS A 11 -7.16 8.09 11.01
N ARG A 12 -6.53 7.81 9.87
CA ARG A 12 -5.74 8.82 9.15
C ARG A 12 -6.71 9.86 8.62
N LYS A 13 -6.34 11.14 8.79
CA LYS A 13 -7.03 12.22 8.08
C LYS A 13 -6.55 12.15 6.64
N PRO A 14 -7.44 11.96 5.66
CA PRO A 14 -7.03 11.91 4.27
C PRO A 14 -6.45 13.26 3.85
N TYR A 15 -5.33 13.21 3.12
CA TYR A 15 -4.77 14.37 2.45
C TYR A 15 -5.44 14.56 1.09
N PRO A 16 -5.52 15.80 0.58
CA PRO A 16 -6.00 16.05 -0.78
C PRO A 16 -5.14 15.40 -1.87
N SER A 17 -3.92 14.98 -1.53
CA SER A 17 -2.98 14.25 -2.39
C SER A 17 -3.12 12.72 -2.31
N ASP A 18 -4.00 12.20 -1.43
CA ASP A 18 -4.25 10.76 -1.36
C ASP A 18 -4.93 10.25 -2.63
N LEU A 19 -4.51 9.06 -3.08
CA LEU A 19 -5.06 8.42 -4.26
C LEU A 19 -6.49 7.90 -4.02
N SER A 20 -7.40 8.27 -4.92
CA SER A 20 -8.72 7.65 -5.02
C SER A 20 -8.64 6.20 -5.53
N ASP A 21 -9.71 5.43 -5.32
CA ASP A 21 -9.79 4.04 -5.82
C ASP A 21 -9.61 3.93 -7.34
N ALA A 22 -10.10 4.93 -8.09
CA ALA A 22 -9.97 4.97 -9.54
C ALA A 22 -8.52 5.18 -9.99
N GLU A 23 -7.80 6.08 -9.31
CA GLU A 23 -6.38 6.33 -9.60
C GLU A 23 -5.52 5.14 -9.17
N TRP A 24 -5.86 4.51 -8.04
CA TRP A 24 -5.22 3.29 -7.59
C TRP A 24 -5.33 2.16 -8.62
N LEU A 25 -6.48 1.97 -9.25
CA LEU A 25 -6.67 0.95 -10.30
C LEU A 25 -5.76 1.16 -11.52
N ILE A 26 -5.41 2.42 -11.82
CA ILE A 26 -4.49 2.76 -12.92
C ILE A 26 -3.04 2.47 -12.52
N LEU A 27 -2.67 2.76 -11.28
CA LEU A 27 -1.31 2.57 -10.76
C LEU A 27 -0.98 1.11 -10.42
N GLN A 28 -1.94 0.37 -9.88
CA GLN A 28 -1.78 -1.00 -9.42
C GLN A 28 -1.16 -1.97 -10.45
N PRO A 29 -1.49 -1.94 -11.76
CA PRO A 29 -0.83 -2.78 -12.76
C PRO A 29 0.59 -2.32 -13.14
N LEU A 30 0.94 -1.05 -12.89
CA LEU A 30 2.27 -0.50 -13.17
C LEU A 30 3.29 -0.85 -12.07
N LEU A 31 2.81 -1.14 -10.86
CA LEU A 31 3.65 -1.58 -9.76
C LEU A 31 4.25 -2.96 -10.06
N GLN A 32 5.54 -3.11 -9.74
CA GLN A 32 6.23 -4.38 -9.92
C GLN A 32 5.57 -5.45 -9.04
N LYS A 33 5.16 -6.55 -9.68
CA LYS A 33 4.68 -7.72 -8.93
C LYS A 33 5.84 -8.26 -8.08
N PRO A 34 5.54 -8.72 -6.84
CA PRO A 34 6.57 -9.34 -6.02
C PRO A 34 7.20 -10.49 -6.80
N LYS A 35 8.54 -10.53 -6.82
CA LYS A 35 9.38 -11.39 -7.69
C LYS A 35 9.26 -12.89 -7.40
N GLY A 36 8.37 -13.30 -6.48
CA GLY A 36 8.13 -14.69 -6.07
C GLY A 36 9.22 -15.31 -5.19
N PHE A 37 10.42 -14.72 -5.15
CA PHE A 37 11.53 -15.13 -4.30
C PHE A 37 11.76 -14.11 -3.17
N GLY A 38 11.80 -14.60 -1.94
CA GLY A 38 12.05 -13.78 -0.73
C GLY A 38 10.82 -13.58 0.14
N HIS A 39 10.89 -12.63 1.05
CA HIS A 39 9.80 -12.32 1.97
C HIS A 39 8.58 -11.78 1.20
N THR A 40 7.39 -12.32 1.48
CA THR A 40 6.14 -11.83 0.91
C THR A 40 5.92 -10.37 1.28
N VAL A 41 5.39 -9.59 0.34
CA VAL A 41 5.00 -8.21 0.60
C VAL A 41 3.69 -8.26 1.38
N GLU A 42 3.74 -7.90 2.67
CA GLU A 42 2.57 -7.88 3.57
C GLU A 42 2.02 -6.46 3.80
N VAL A 43 2.60 -5.46 3.13
CA VAL A 43 2.26 -4.05 3.26
C VAL A 43 1.27 -3.59 2.20
N ASN A 44 0.41 -2.64 2.54
CA ASN A 44 -0.49 -2.00 1.58
C ASN A 44 0.29 -0.98 0.73
N LEU A 45 0.47 -1.29 -0.55
CA LEU A 45 1.20 -0.43 -1.48
C LEU A 45 0.50 0.93 -1.71
N GLN A 46 -0.84 0.98 -1.68
CA GLN A 46 -1.59 2.24 -1.80
C GLN A 46 -1.23 3.19 -0.67
N GLU A 47 -1.10 2.66 0.55
CA GLU A 47 -0.76 3.44 1.73
C GLU A 47 0.67 4.00 1.67
N ILE A 48 1.61 3.23 1.10
CA ILE A 48 2.99 3.70 0.89
C ILE A 48 3.00 4.87 -0.08
N ILE A 49 2.24 4.79 -1.17
CA ILE A 49 2.18 5.88 -2.16
C ILE A 49 1.54 7.12 -1.54
N ASN A 50 0.44 6.96 -0.81
CA ASN A 50 -0.19 8.04 -0.05
C ASN A 50 0.74 8.66 1.02
N ALA A 51 1.75 7.94 1.49
CA ALA A 51 2.74 8.48 2.43
C ALA A 51 3.90 9.24 1.73
N ILE A 52 4.05 9.08 0.41
CA ILE A 52 5.08 9.77 -0.38
C ILE A 52 4.57 11.14 -0.87
N PHE A 53 3.26 11.24 -1.16
CA PHE A 53 2.58 12.46 -1.61
C PHE A 53 1.98 13.27 -0.46
#